data_AF-A0A3M1UIF4-F1
#
_entry.id   AF-A0A3M1UIF4-F1
#
_cell.length_a   1.000
_cell.length_b   1.000
_cell.length_c   1.000
_cell.angle_alpha   90.00
_cell.angle_beta   90.00
_cell.angle_gamma   90.00
#
_symmetry.space_group_name_H-M   'P 1'
#
loop_
_entity.id
_entity.type
_entity.pdbx_description
1 polymer ?
#
loop_
_entity_poly.entity_id
_entity_poly.type
_entity_poly.pdbx_seq_one_letter_code
_entity_poly.pdbx_strand_id
1 'polypeptide(L)' 'HWTERASEAWNERPYDHNKWFFGAGGEVPRWAGYAIGFELVKNYLAAHPSRKPSTLFDEPATSFQP' A
#
# COMPACT_ATOMS: atom_id res chain seq x y z
N HIS A 1 9.79 7.56 -3.69
CA HIS A 1 9.61 6.15 -3.25
C HIS A 1 8.29 5.59 -3.82
N TRP A 2 8.10 4.26 -3.95
CA TRP A 2 6.84 3.71 -4.52
C TRP A 2 5.56 4.06 -3.76
N THR A 3 5.69 4.38 -2.47
CA THR A 3 4.60 4.91 -1.62
C THR A 3 4.11 6.28 -2.11
N GLU A 4 4.98 7.18 -2.57
CA GLU A 4 4.57 8.48 -3.13
C GLU A 4 3.74 8.29 -4.40
N ARG A 5 4.20 7.44 -5.32
CA ARG A 5 3.47 7.14 -6.56
C ARG A 5 2.14 6.44 -6.29
N ALA A 6 2.06 5.63 -5.23
CA ALA A 6 0.81 5.04 -4.78
C ALA A 6 -0.16 6.08 -4.16
N SER A 7 0.38 7.12 -3.51
CA SER A 7 -0.41 8.24 -2.98
C SER A 7 -1.06 9.02 -4.13
N GLU A 8 -0.26 9.35 -5.17
CA GLU A 8 -0.75 10.01 -6.39
C GLU A 8 -1.87 9.20 -7.08
N ALA A 9 -1.71 7.87 -7.12
CA ALA A 9 -2.65 6.96 -7.77
C ALA A 9 -3.86 6.54 -6.89
N TRP A 10 -3.95 6.99 -5.63
CA TRP A 10 -4.94 6.49 -4.66
C TRP A 10 -6.40 6.58 -5.16
N ASN A 11 -6.72 7.69 -5.82
CA ASN A 11 -8.05 7.99 -6.34
C ASN A 11 -8.26 7.55 -7.80
N GLU A 12 -7.26 6.93 -8.44
CA GLU A 12 -7.40 6.44 -9.81
C GLU A 12 -8.43 5.32 -9.88
N ARG A 13 -9.36 5.45 -10.83
CA ARG A 13 -10.41 4.47 -11.10
C ARG A 13 -10.53 4.28 -12.63
N PRO A 14 -10.47 3.04 -13.14
CA PRO A 14 -10.18 1.80 -12.41
C PRO A 14 -8.70 1.72 -11.98
N TYR A 15 -8.45 1.11 -10.82
CA TYR A 15 -7.09 0.81 -10.35
C TYR A 15 -6.49 -0.37 -11.13
N ASP A 16 -5.24 -0.22 -11.60
CA ASP A 16 -4.55 -1.27 -12.35
C ASP A 16 -3.81 -2.26 -11.43
N HIS A 17 -4.53 -3.31 -11.02
CA HIS A 17 -3.94 -4.36 -10.18
C HIS A 17 -2.73 -5.05 -10.83
N ASN A 18 -2.73 -5.22 -12.16
CA ASN A 18 -1.65 -5.92 -12.85
C ASN A 18 -0.35 -5.10 -12.88
N LYS A 19 -0.46 -3.79 -13.06
CA LYS A 19 0.68 -2.86 -12.96
C LYS A 19 1.33 -2.95 -11.59
N TRP A 20 0.54 -2.80 -10.53
CA TRP A 20 1.07 -2.66 -9.17
C TRP A 20 1.54 -3.99 -8.54
N PHE A 21 0.86 -5.10 -8.81
CA PHE A 21 1.20 -6.40 -8.19
C PHE A 21 2.08 -7.27 -9.08
N PHE A 22 1.97 -7.16 -10.41
CA PHE A 22 2.69 -8.02 -11.36
C PHE A 22 3.65 -7.28 -12.28
N GLY A 23 3.78 -5.95 -12.14
CA GLY A 23 4.68 -5.14 -12.96
C GLY A 23 4.29 -5.08 -14.43
N ALA A 24 2.99 -5.24 -14.75
CA ALA A 24 2.50 -5.11 -16.11
C ALA A 24 2.81 -3.71 -16.66
N GLY A 25 3.23 -3.65 -17.93
CA GLY A 25 3.66 -2.40 -18.57
C GLY A 25 5.09 -1.95 -18.25
N GLY A 26 5.78 -2.57 -17.28
CA GLY A 26 7.21 -2.34 -17.01
C GLY A 26 7.56 -1.04 -16.29
N GLU A 27 6.59 -0.14 -16.03
CA GLU A 27 6.80 1.11 -15.28
C GLU A 27 7.01 0.89 -13.77
N VAL A 28 6.43 -0.20 -13.24
CA VAL A 28 6.46 -0.53 -11.82
C VAL A 28 7.11 -1.91 -11.67
N PRO A 29 8.07 -2.09 -10.75
CA PRO A 29 8.66 -3.39 -10.48
C PRO A 29 7.61 -4.42 -10.05
N ARG A 30 7.86 -5.68 -10.39
CA ARG A 30 7.04 -6.78 -9.89
C ARG A 30 6.99 -6.73 -8.36
N TRP A 31 5.83 -7.01 -7.80
CA TRP A 31 5.57 -7.07 -6.36
C TRP A 31 5.69 -5.74 -5.62
N ALA A 32 5.74 -4.60 -6.33
CA ALA A 32 5.72 -3.29 -5.70
C ALA A 32 4.51 -3.12 -4.76
N GLY A 33 3.34 -3.62 -5.13
CA GLY A 33 2.14 -3.60 -4.27
C GLY A 33 2.34 -4.23 -2.90
N TYR A 34 3.10 -5.33 -2.80
CA TYR A 34 3.41 -5.95 -1.51
C TYR A 34 4.41 -5.13 -0.70
N ALA A 35 5.45 -4.59 -1.35
CA ALA A 35 6.43 -3.73 -0.68
C ALA A 35 5.79 -2.43 -0.17
N ILE A 36 4.90 -1.83 -0.96
CA ILE A 36 4.11 -0.66 -0.58
C ILE A 36 3.23 -1.00 0.62
N GLY A 37 2.43 -2.07 0.54
CA GLY A 37 1.56 -2.50 1.65
C GLY A 37 2.32 -2.75 2.96
N PHE A 38 3.51 -3.35 2.88
CA PHE A 38 4.38 -3.54 4.04
C PHE A 38 4.81 -2.21 4.67
N GLU A 39 5.30 -1.25 3.89
CA GLU A 39 5.74 0.05 4.41
C GLU A 39 4.57 0.85 5.00
N LEU A 40 3.38 0.80 4.39
CA LEU A 40 2.18 1.46 4.92
C LEU A 40 1.77 0.91 6.29
N VAL A 41 1.70 -0.41 6.43
CA VAL A 41 1.34 -1.06 7.71
C VAL A 41 2.43 -0.82 8.76
N LYS A 42 3.71 -0.87 8.38
CA LYS A 42 4.85 -0.56 9.26
C LYS A 42 4.77 0.88 9.79
N ASN A 43 4.50 1.86 8.92
CA ASN A 43 4.35 3.27 9.31
C ASN A 43 3.14 3.46 10.23
N TYR A 44 2.01 2.83 9.93
CA TYR A 44 0.83 2.87 10.79
C TYR A 44 1.12 2.31 12.19
N LEU A 45 1.79 1.16 12.30
CA LEU A 45 2.12 0.55 13.59
C LEU A 45 3.14 1.36 14.38
N ALA A 46 4.09 2.02 13.71
CA ALA A 46 5.03 2.94 14.35
C ALA A 46 4.30 4.15 14.98
N ALA A 47 3.24 4.64 14.34
CA ALA A 47 2.40 5.72 14.88
C ALA A 47 1.40 5.25 15.95
N HIS A 48 1.10 3.95 16.00
CA HIS A 48 0.11 3.36 16.91
C HIS A 48 0.71 2.20 17.73
N PRO A 49 1.61 2.48 18.68
CA PRO A 49 2.38 1.44 19.40
C PRO A 49 1.52 0.48 20.24
N SER A 50 0.27 0.83 20.54
CA SER A 50 -0.69 -0.04 21.23
C SER A 50 -1.42 -1.03 20.30
N ARG A 51 -1.39 -0.81 18.98
CA ARG A 51 -2.02 -1.68 17.98
C ARG A 51 -1.09 -2.85 17.65
N LYS A 52 -1.68 -3.99 17.29
CA LYS A 52 -0.93 -5.19 16.85
C LYS A 52 -1.30 -5.51 15.41
N PRO A 53 -0.37 -6.04 14.59
CA PRO A 53 -0.70 -6.44 13.22
C PRO A 53 -1.91 -7.39 13.14
N SER A 54 -2.04 -8.31 14.11
CA SER A 54 -3.13 -9.29 14.16
C SER A 54 -4.51 -8.68 14.42
N THR A 55 -4.60 -7.41 14.81
CA THR A 55 -5.88 -6.73 15.09
C THR A 55 -6.31 -5.79 13.96
N LEU A 56 -5.65 -5.84 12.80
CA LEU A 56 -5.90 -4.92 11.67
C LEU A 56 -6.70 -5.56 10.53
N PHE A 57 -7.30 -6.74 10.73
CA PHE A 57 -7.98 -7.49 9.67
C PHE A 57 -9.24 -6.80 9.15
N ASP A 58 -9.87 -5.92 9.95
CA ASP A 58 -11.06 -5.13 9.60
C ASP A 58 -10.75 -3.62 9.53
N GLU A 59 -9.48 -3.23 9.65
CA GLU A 59 -9.09 -1.83 9.59
C GLU A 59 -9.32 -1.30 8.16
N PRO A 60 -10.02 -0.16 7.99
CA PRO A 60 -10.27 0.38 6.66
C PRO A 60 -8.96 0.76 5.96
N ALA A 61 -8.91 0.55 4.64
CA ALA A 61 -7.72 0.88 3.83
C ALA A 61 -7.29 2.36 3.97
N THR A 62 -8.26 3.26 4.22
CA THR A 62 -7.99 4.69 4.45
C THR A 62 -7.11 4.97 5.66
N SER A 63 -7.06 4.07 6.64
CA SER A 63 -6.14 4.18 7.79
C SER A 63 -4.67 4.00 7.40
N PHE A 64 -4.40 3.44 6.22
CA PHE A 64 -3.07 3.18 5.69
C PHE A 64 -2.73 4.07 4.49
N GLN A 65 -3.40 5.22 4.32
CA GLN A 65 -3.09 6.13 3.22
C GLN A 65 -1.61 6.57 3.27
N PRO A 66 -0.88 6.50 2.14
CA PRO A 66 0.49 7.02 2.03
C PRO A 66 0.55 8.55 2.09
#